data_AF-M0LKM4-F1
#
_entry.id   AF-M0LKM4-F1
#
_cell.length_a   1.000
_cell.length_b   1.000
_cell.length_c   1.000
_cell.angle_alpha   90.00
_cell.angle_beta   90.00
_cell.angle_gamma   90.00
#
_symmetry.space_group_name_H-M   'P 1'
#
loop_
_entity.id
_entity.type
_entity.pdbx_description
1 polymer ?
#
loop_
_entity_poly.entity_id
_entity_poly.type
_entity_poly.pdbx_seq_one_letter_code
_entity_poly.pdbx_strand_id
1 'polypeptide(L)'
;MTLAFVSATGPDLLRLVALPVFAWVAIRDIETRRVSSGVWIPLSLLGGALLVWEARIARAAGGYAWSHEFLVPAAISLGLVVPIAYLFWWFGGFGGADAKALLALALLFPTFPAYTIGSVTVPVATTPIGSFSFTILTNAVLVTILIPIALAVRNAAAGRIAPVMFVGWPVAVDRLPERHGRLLETPEGVSRGGLDLDALRMYLRWRGLSLADLRENGDTLRDPATLPEEPNPPTDGAVTAEVRSDGGSDATFAAETSAGSDGDGYDDPWGADAFLADIEGSAYGTTPEELREGLEVVADPGTETVWISPGTPFLVPVFLGLVVGLFYGDLLLGTVL
;
A
#
# COMPACT_ATOMS: atom_id res chain seq x y z
N MET A 1 33.03 -24.68 18.74
CA MET A 1 33.43 -23.58 17.85
C MET A 1 32.61 -22.37 18.25
N THR A 2 33.22 -21.47 19.01
CA THR A 2 32.64 -20.22 19.50
C THR A 2 32.68 -19.20 18.37
N LEU A 3 31.54 -18.85 17.79
CA LEU A 3 31.42 -17.63 16.98
C LEU A 3 31.37 -16.43 17.95
N ALA A 4 32.53 -16.12 18.55
CA ALA A 4 32.70 -15.07 19.55
C ALA A 4 32.72 -13.67 18.94
N PHE A 5 31.68 -13.32 18.18
CA PHE A 5 31.57 -11.99 17.56
C PHE A 5 30.24 -11.31 17.79
N VAL A 6 29.18 -12.01 18.26
CA VAL A 6 27.87 -11.41 18.51
C VAL A 6 27.35 -11.78 19.90
N SER A 7 26.92 -10.79 20.69
CA SER A 7 26.27 -10.95 21.99
C SER A 7 24.94 -10.20 22.01
N ALA A 8 23.85 -10.91 22.29
CA ALA A 8 22.49 -10.39 22.41
C ALA A 8 21.67 -11.34 23.29
N THR A 9 20.53 -10.86 23.81
CA THR A 9 19.62 -11.73 24.58
C THR A 9 18.94 -12.75 23.67
N GLY A 10 18.48 -13.87 24.24
CA GLY A 10 17.70 -14.87 23.50
C GLY A 10 16.49 -14.28 22.78
N PRO A 11 15.66 -13.44 23.45
CA PRO A 11 14.57 -12.72 22.80
C PRO A 11 15.02 -11.83 21.63
N ASP A 12 16.11 -11.07 21.78
CA ASP A 12 16.58 -10.17 20.72
C ASP A 12 17.02 -10.93 19.47
N LEU A 13 17.75 -12.03 19.64
CA LEU A 13 18.14 -12.87 18.49
C LEU A 13 16.92 -13.43 17.73
N LEU A 14 15.88 -13.84 18.45
CA LEU A 14 14.65 -14.36 17.84
C LEU A 14 13.83 -13.27 17.13
N ARG A 15 13.90 -12.02 17.60
CA ARG A 15 13.26 -10.87 16.93
C ARG A 15 13.81 -10.61 15.54
N LEU A 16 15.06 -11.00 15.25
CA LEU A 16 15.64 -10.85 13.91
C LEU A 16 14.90 -11.65 12.83
N VAL A 17 14.08 -12.66 13.20
CA VAL A 17 13.16 -13.33 12.26
C VAL A 17 12.17 -12.35 11.64
N ALA A 18 11.85 -11.23 12.30
CA ALA A 18 11.01 -10.19 11.76
C ALA A 18 11.61 -9.56 10.49
N LEU A 19 12.94 -9.43 10.37
CA LEU A 19 13.59 -8.78 9.22
C LEU A 19 13.24 -9.44 7.88
N PRO A 20 13.50 -10.74 7.64
CA PRO A 20 13.15 -11.38 6.37
C PRO A 20 11.65 -11.39 6.11
N VAL A 21 10.81 -11.49 7.17
CA VAL A 21 9.36 -11.47 7.00
C VAL A 21 8.86 -10.08 6.59
N PHE A 22 9.32 -9.00 7.25
CA PHE A 22 8.96 -7.63 6.88
C PHE A 22 9.56 -7.21 5.54
N ALA A 23 10.75 -7.71 5.18
CA ALA A 23 11.31 -7.51 3.84
C ALA A 23 10.40 -8.14 2.78
N TRP A 24 9.99 -9.39 2.97
CA TRP A 24 9.06 -10.07 2.07
C TRP A 24 7.70 -9.36 1.99
N VAL A 25 7.14 -8.96 3.13
CA VAL A 25 5.89 -8.21 3.19
C VAL A 25 6.01 -6.86 2.44
N ALA A 26 7.11 -6.13 2.60
CA ALA A 26 7.37 -4.88 1.89
C ALA A 26 7.46 -5.08 0.37
N ILE A 27 8.09 -6.17 -0.10
CA ILE A 27 8.12 -6.53 -1.52
C ILE A 27 6.70 -6.84 -2.02
N ARG A 28 5.93 -7.64 -1.28
CA ARG A 28 4.54 -7.98 -1.62
C ARG A 28 3.61 -6.77 -1.66
N ASP A 29 3.84 -5.78 -0.80
CA ASP A 29 3.11 -4.51 -0.79
C ASP A 29 3.39 -3.70 -2.07
N ILE A 30 4.63 -3.72 -2.59
CA ILE A 30 4.96 -3.10 -3.87
C ILE A 30 4.33 -3.85 -5.05
N GLU A 31 4.48 -5.18 -5.09
CA GLU A 31 4.11 -5.99 -6.26
C GLU A 31 2.61 -6.24 -6.37
N THR A 32 1.96 -6.54 -5.24
CA THR A 32 0.58 -7.07 -5.21
C THR A 32 -0.36 -6.29 -4.33
N ARG A 33 0.13 -5.29 -3.57
CA ARG A 33 -0.66 -4.50 -2.60
C ARG A 33 -1.41 -5.34 -1.56
N ARG A 34 -1.04 -6.60 -1.40
CA ARG A 34 -1.82 -7.60 -0.66
C ARG A 34 -0.92 -8.49 0.16
N VAL A 35 -1.23 -8.57 1.45
CA VAL A 35 -0.52 -9.39 2.42
C VAL A 35 -1.55 -10.26 3.14
N SER A 36 -1.34 -11.57 3.11
CA SER A 36 -2.29 -12.50 3.71
C SER A 36 -2.33 -12.35 5.23
N SER A 37 -3.53 -12.45 5.80
CA SER A 37 -3.70 -12.31 7.26
C SER A 37 -2.97 -13.40 8.05
N GLY A 38 -2.70 -14.55 7.43
CA GLY A 38 -2.02 -15.68 8.06
C GLY A 38 -0.57 -15.40 8.47
N VAL A 39 0.10 -14.43 7.83
CA VAL A 39 1.51 -14.08 8.13
C VAL A 39 1.65 -13.45 9.52
N TRP A 40 0.62 -12.72 9.97
CA TRP A 40 0.66 -11.97 11.22
C TRP A 40 0.49 -12.85 12.45
N ILE A 41 -0.22 -13.98 12.32
CA ILE A 41 -0.47 -14.92 13.42
C ILE A 41 0.82 -15.48 14.04
N PRO A 42 1.73 -16.12 13.29
CA PRO A 42 2.97 -16.66 13.86
C PRO A 42 3.87 -15.56 14.41
N LEU A 43 3.93 -14.38 13.77
CA LEU A 43 4.69 -13.23 14.28
C LEU A 43 4.13 -12.71 15.61
N SER A 44 2.81 -12.66 15.75
CA SER A 44 2.17 -12.16 16.97
C SER A 44 2.32 -13.16 18.12
N LEU A 45 2.23 -14.47 17.84
CA LEU A 45 2.51 -15.54 18.81
C LEU A 45 3.97 -15.50 19.27
N LEU A 46 4.91 -15.33 18.32
CA LEU A 46 6.32 -15.14 18.64
C LEU A 46 6.50 -13.90 19.52
N GLY A 47 5.99 -12.74 19.11
CA GLY A 47 6.09 -11.49 19.86
C GLY A 47 5.53 -11.62 21.29
N GLY A 48 4.36 -12.23 21.46
CA GLY A 48 3.80 -12.49 22.78
C GLY A 48 4.67 -13.39 23.65
N ALA A 49 5.22 -14.47 23.08
CA ALA A 49 6.13 -15.35 23.81
C ALA A 49 7.43 -14.64 24.22
N LEU A 50 8.01 -13.83 23.32
CA LEU A 50 9.22 -13.05 23.58
C LEU A 50 8.99 -11.96 24.62
N LEU A 51 7.84 -11.27 24.59
CA LEU A 51 7.45 -10.29 25.59
C LEU A 51 7.39 -10.91 26.99
N VAL A 52 6.78 -12.10 27.13
CA VAL A 52 6.72 -12.83 28.41
C VAL A 52 8.11 -13.29 28.86
N TRP A 53 8.96 -13.72 27.93
CA TRP A 53 10.33 -14.10 28.25
C TRP A 53 11.13 -12.90 28.77
N GLU A 54 11.10 -11.79 28.05
CA GLU A 54 11.78 -10.57 28.45
C GLU A 54 11.27 -10.03 29.79
N ALA A 55 9.95 -10.07 30.04
CA ALA A 55 9.36 -9.73 31.32
C ALA A 55 9.98 -10.51 32.49
N ARG A 56 10.24 -11.81 32.29
CA ARG A 56 10.88 -12.67 33.31
C ARG A 56 12.34 -12.30 33.53
N ILE A 57 13.08 -11.98 32.47
CA ILE A 57 14.47 -11.52 32.56
C ILE A 57 14.53 -10.20 33.34
N ALA A 58 13.73 -9.21 32.97
CA ALA A 58 13.69 -7.91 33.62
C ALA A 58 13.30 -8.02 35.10
N ARG A 59 12.31 -8.86 35.42
CA ARG A 59 11.90 -9.11 36.81
C ARG A 59 12.99 -9.78 37.64
N ALA A 60 13.78 -10.67 37.05
CA ALA A 60 14.92 -11.31 37.71
C ALA A 60 16.11 -10.35 37.89
N ALA A 61 16.29 -9.39 36.99
CA ALA A 61 17.35 -8.38 37.04
C ALA A 61 17.13 -7.31 38.13
N GLY A 62 15.88 -7.10 38.55
CA GLY A 62 15.55 -6.27 39.72
C GLY A 62 14.47 -5.22 39.44
N GLY A 63 14.16 -4.41 40.46
CA GLY A 63 13.05 -3.45 40.41
C GLY A 63 13.20 -2.39 39.31
N TYR A 64 14.41 -1.85 39.13
CA TYR A 64 14.68 -0.82 38.12
C TYR A 64 14.51 -1.35 36.69
N ALA A 65 15.13 -2.50 36.38
CA ALA A 65 14.99 -3.14 35.07
C ALA A 65 13.53 -3.50 34.78
N TRP A 66 12.80 -4.03 35.76
CA TRP A 66 11.37 -4.31 35.63
C TRP A 66 10.56 -3.04 35.30
N SER A 67 10.72 -1.95 36.05
CA SER A 67 9.89 -0.77 35.88
C SER A 67 10.29 0.10 34.69
N HIS A 68 11.58 0.43 34.56
CA HIS A 68 12.05 1.46 33.63
C HIS A 68 12.57 0.90 32.31
N GLU A 69 13.16 -0.29 32.31
CA GLU A 69 13.71 -0.89 31.09
C GLU A 69 12.69 -1.75 30.35
N PHE A 70 11.73 -2.34 31.08
CA PHE A 70 10.70 -3.20 30.51
C PHE A 70 9.28 -2.61 30.57
N LEU A 71 8.73 -2.41 31.78
CA LEU A 71 7.29 -2.14 31.96
C LEU A 71 6.86 -0.82 31.30
N VAL A 72 7.60 0.27 31.53
CA VAL A 72 7.29 1.58 30.94
C VAL A 72 7.40 1.54 29.41
N PRO A 73 8.52 1.10 28.80
CA PRO A 73 8.61 0.94 27.35
C PRO A 73 7.54 0.05 26.74
N ALA A 74 7.30 -1.14 27.32
CA ALA A 74 6.30 -2.08 26.83
C ALA A 74 4.88 -1.51 26.95
N ALA A 75 4.58 -0.78 28.04
CA ALA A 75 3.31 -0.09 28.21
C ALA A 75 3.14 1.04 27.18
N ILE A 76 4.20 1.76 26.81
CA ILE A 76 4.14 2.76 25.74
C ILE A 76 3.97 2.08 24.38
N SER A 77 4.75 1.04 24.08
CA SER A 77 4.62 0.27 22.85
C SER A 77 3.19 -0.23 22.65
N LEU A 78 2.67 -1.00 23.60
CA LEU A 78 1.33 -1.59 23.49
C LEU A 78 0.22 -0.57 23.73
N GLY A 79 0.40 0.38 24.65
CA GLY A 79 -0.61 1.36 25.02
C GLY A 79 -0.73 2.55 24.06
N LEU A 80 0.27 2.80 23.22
CA LEU A 80 0.26 3.87 22.22
C LEU A 80 0.16 3.33 20.80
N VAL A 81 1.04 2.41 20.40
CA VAL A 81 1.13 1.95 19.00
C VAL A 81 -0.11 1.15 18.61
N VAL A 82 -0.63 0.30 19.50
CA VAL A 82 -1.83 -0.50 19.22
C VAL A 82 -3.08 0.38 19.05
N PRO A 83 -3.40 1.32 19.97
CA PRO A 83 -4.52 2.24 19.74
C PRO A 83 -4.35 3.10 18.51
N ILE A 84 -3.16 3.63 18.22
CA ILE A 84 -2.90 4.41 17.01
C ILE A 84 -3.19 3.56 15.77
N ALA A 85 -2.64 2.34 15.68
CA ALA A 85 -2.88 1.44 14.56
C ALA A 85 -4.38 1.16 14.36
N TYR A 86 -5.10 0.92 15.46
CA TYR A 86 -6.54 0.67 15.42
C TYR A 86 -7.35 1.91 15.00
N LEU A 87 -7.00 3.09 15.51
CA LEU A 87 -7.66 4.35 15.14
C LEU A 87 -7.47 4.66 13.65
N PHE A 88 -6.24 4.57 13.13
CA PHE A 88 -5.98 4.79 11.71
C PHE A 88 -6.74 3.78 10.84
N TRP A 89 -6.83 2.52 11.25
CA TRP A 89 -7.64 1.53 10.55
C TRP A 89 -9.14 1.87 10.59
N TRP A 90 -9.67 2.24 11.76
CA TRP A 90 -11.08 2.60 11.93
C TRP A 90 -11.49 3.78 11.04
N PHE A 91 -10.66 4.83 10.99
CA PHE A 91 -10.92 6.00 10.16
C PHE A 91 -10.61 5.78 8.66
N GLY A 92 -10.26 4.55 8.26
CA GLY A 92 -9.95 4.22 6.87
C GLY A 92 -8.61 4.76 6.37
N GLY A 93 -7.71 5.17 7.28
CA GLY A 93 -6.39 5.70 6.96
C GLY A 93 -5.40 4.65 6.45
N PHE A 94 -5.52 3.39 6.89
CA PHE A 94 -4.70 2.26 6.42
C PHE A 94 -5.51 0.97 6.27
N GLY A 95 -4.98 0.02 5.50
CA GLY A 95 -5.58 -1.29 5.31
C GLY A 95 -5.44 -2.19 6.55
N GLY A 96 -6.23 -3.27 6.60
CA GLY A 96 -6.19 -4.22 7.71
C GLY A 96 -4.85 -4.97 7.85
N ALA A 97 -4.06 -5.07 6.77
CA ALA A 97 -2.72 -5.64 6.82
C ALA A 97 -1.72 -4.70 7.52
N ASP A 98 -1.80 -3.40 7.24
CA ASP A 98 -0.96 -2.36 7.84
C ASP A 98 -1.17 -2.28 9.34
N ALA A 99 -2.44 -2.29 9.78
CA ALA A 99 -2.78 -2.33 11.19
C ALA A 99 -2.16 -3.55 11.88
N LYS A 100 -2.31 -4.75 11.29
CA LYS A 100 -1.72 -5.98 11.83
C LYS A 100 -0.19 -5.94 11.87
N ALA A 101 0.45 -5.29 10.90
CA ALA A 101 1.89 -5.09 10.90
C ALA A 101 2.35 -4.26 12.11
N LEU A 102 1.68 -3.15 12.38
CA LEU A 102 1.97 -2.30 13.54
C LEU A 102 1.71 -3.02 14.87
N LEU A 103 0.61 -3.78 14.96
CA LEU A 103 0.31 -4.62 16.13
C LEU A 103 1.42 -5.67 16.38
N ALA A 104 1.86 -6.35 15.31
CA ALA A 104 2.93 -7.33 15.38
C ALA A 104 4.25 -6.69 15.81
N LEU A 105 4.59 -5.49 15.30
CA LEU A 105 5.77 -4.74 15.71
C LEU A 105 5.70 -4.30 17.17
N ALA A 106 4.54 -3.85 17.65
CA ALA A 106 4.37 -3.44 19.05
C ALA A 106 4.64 -4.60 20.03
N LEU A 107 4.27 -5.83 19.63
CA LEU A 107 4.55 -7.06 20.38
C LEU A 107 5.98 -7.56 20.22
N LEU A 108 6.52 -7.54 19.00
CA LEU A 108 7.86 -8.02 18.71
C LEU A 108 8.93 -7.09 19.27
N PHE A 109 8.70 -5.78 19.27
CA PHE A 109 9.69 -4.76 19.59
C PHE A 109 9.20 -3.75 20.65
N PRO A 110 8.81 -4.22 21.86
CA PRO A 110 8.31 -3.35 22.91
C PRO A 110 9.39 -2.48 23.58
N THR A 111 10.64 -2.91 23.48
CA THR A 111 11.84 -2.38 24.15
C THR A 111 12.99 -2.33 23.14
N PHE A 112 14.02 -1.52 23.40
CA PHE A 112 15.23 -1.49 22.56
C PHE A 112 15.99 -2.82 22.63
N PRO A 113 16.17 -3.52 21.49
CA PRO A 113 17.05 -4.66 21.45
C PRO A 113 18.51 -4.20 21.52
N ALA A 114 19.42 -5.06 21.98
CA ALA A 114 20.85 -4.76 21.99
C ALA A 114 21.66 -5.88 21.34
N TYR A 115 22.35 -5.55 20.24
CA TYR A 115 23.23 -6.47 19.53
C TYR A 115 24.66 -5.94 19.58
N THR A 116 25.52 -6.63 20.33
CA THR A 116 26.94 -6.29 20.43
C THR A 116 27.73 -7.10 19.42
N ILE A 117 28.34 -6.45 18.43
CA ILE A 117 29.22 -7.04 17.43
C ILE A 117 30.65 -6.53 17.66
N GLY A 118 31.53 -7.38 18.19
CA GLY A 118 32.86 -6.96 18.61
C GLY A 118 32.78 -5.89 19.71
N SER A 119 33.21 -4.66 19.40
CA SER A 119 33.17 -3.50 20.31
C SER A 119 32.00 -2.55 20.06
N VAL A 120 31.14 -2.83 19.07
CA VAL A 120 30.04 -1.95 18.67
C VAL A 120 28.73 -2.57 19.13
N THR A 121 27.89 -1.78 19.82
CA THR A 121 26.52 -2.18 20.15
C THR A 121 25.55 -1.38 19.30
N VAL A 122 24.63 -2.09 18.63
CA VAL A 122 23.54 -1.49 17.87
C VAL A 122 22.18 -1.83 18.51
N PRO A 123 21.20 -0.90 18.42
CA PRO A 123 21.31 0.44 17.84
C PRO A 123 22.16 1.40 18.67
N VAL A 124 22.78 2.37 17.98
CA VAL A 124 23.75 3.33 18.56
C VAL A 124 23.04 4.49 19.26
N ALA A 125 21.91 4.94 18.73
CA ALA A 125 21.13 6.07 19.22
C ALA A 125 19.80 5.59 19.83
N THR A 126 19.79 5.36 21.14
CA THR A 126 18.58 4.98 21.90
C THR A 126 17.84 6.21 22.40
N THR A 127 16.57 6.04 22.78
CA THR A 127 15.71 7.14 23.25
C THR A 127 15.34 6.96 24.72
N PRO A 128 15.15 8.05 25.49
CA PRO A 128 14.69 7.97 26.88
C PRO A 128 13.31 7.32 27.04
N ILE A 129 12.50 7.33 25.98
CA ILE A 129 11.17 6.69 25.93
C ILE A 129 11.31 5.17 25.99
N GLY A 130 12.42 4.61 25.49
CA GLY A 130 12.75 3.18 25.58
C GLY A 130 11.88 2.25 24.72
N SER A 131 10.81 2.74 24.10
CA SER A 131 9.92 1.96 23.23
C SER A 131 10.45 1.89 21.81
N PHE A 132 10.91 0.72 21.39
CA PHE A 132 11.51 0.55 20.07
C PHE A 132 10.50 0.56 18.93
N SER A 133 9.29 0.02 19.14
CA SER A 133 8.18 0.10 18.18
C SER A 133 7.81 1.54 17.84
N PHE A 134 7.91 2.45 18.82
CA PHE A 134 7.72 3.89 18.58
C PHE A 134 8.82 4.46 17.70
N THR A 135 10.08 4.11 17.95
CA THR A 135 11.22 4.50 17.09
C THR A 135 11.09 3.95 15.66
N ILE A 136 10.57 2.73 15.49
CA ILE A 136 10.30 2.18 14.15
C ILE A 136 9.26 3.06 13.43
N LEU A 137 8.20 3.46 14.13
CA LEU A 137 7.15 4.30 13.58
C LEU A 137 7.64 5.72 13.22
N THR A 138 8.42 6.36 14.10
CA THR A 138 8.98 7.70 13.83
C THR A 138 9.95 7.66 12.65
N ASN A 139 10.82 6.65 12.58
CA ASN A 139 11.69 6.43 11.43
C ASN A 139 10.88 6.19 10.14
N ALA A 140 9.81 5.41 10.20
CA ALA A 140 8.94 5.17 9.05
C ALA A 140 8.26 6.45 8.54
N VAL A 141 7.87 7.37 9.43
CA VAL A 141 7.33 8.69 9.05
C VAL A 141 8.39 9.51 8.30
N LEU A 142 9.64 9.53 8.78
CA LEU A 142 10.73 10.21 8.10
C LEU A 142 10.99 9.63 6.71
N VAL A 143 11.02 8.30 6.59
CA VAL A 143 11.16 7.63 5.29
C VAL A 143 10.00 7.99 4.36
N THR A 144 8.77 8.05 4.87
CA THR A 144 7.59 8.42 4.10
C THR A 144 7.69 9.84 3.53
N ILE A 145 8.22 10.80 4.30
CA ILE A 145 8.47 12.18 3.84
C ILE A 145 9.49 12.22 2.70
N LEU A 146 10.47 11.31 2.68
CA LEU A 146 11.49 11.25 1.64
C LEU A 146 10.98 10.67 0.30
N ILE A 147 9.91 9.87 0.31
CA ILE A 147 9.35 9.27 -0.91
C ILE A 147 8.94 10.30 -1.96
N PRO A 148 8.08 11.31 -1.69
CA PRO A 148 7.68 12.29 -2.69
C PRO A 148 8.86 13.12 -3.20
N ILE A 149 9.87 13.37 -2.34
CA ILE A 149 11.11 14.04 -2.72
C ILE A 149 11.90 13.17 -3.71
N ALA A 150 12.07 11.89 -3.42
CA ALA A 150 12.76 10.94 -4.31
C ALA A 150 12.03 10.81 -5.65
N LEU A 151 10.70 10.77 -5.63
CA LEU A 151 9.86 10.77 -6.84
C LEU A 151 10.07 12.03 -7.67
N ALA A 152 10.03 13.20 -7.03
CA ALA A 152 10.26 14.48 -7.71
C ALA A 152 11.66 14.56 -8.32
N VAL A 153 12.70 14.15 -7.59
CA VAL A 153 14.07 14.11 -8.11
C VAL A 153 14.16 13.17 -9.32
N ARG A 154 13.57 11.97 -9.24
CA ARG A 154 13.54 11.02 -10.36
C ARG A 154 12.84 11.59 -11.59
N ASN A 155 11.72 12.28 -11.41
CA ASN A 155 10.98 12.90 -12.50
C ASN A 155 11.71 14.11 -13.09
N ALA A 156 12.27 14.98 -12.24
CA ALA A 156 13.09 16.12 -12.66
C ALA A 156 14.29 15.67 -13.49
N ALA A 157 15.01 14.64 -13.02
CA ALA A 157 16.18 14.08 -13.70
C ALA A 157 15.84 13.51 -15.08
N ALA A 158 14.59 13.11 -15.30
CA ALA A 158 14.09 12.65 -16.58
C ALA A 158 13.42 13.76 -17.42
N GLY A 159 13.60 15.03 -17.04
CA GLY A 159 13.06 16.20 -17.76
C GLY A 159 11.58 16.47 -17.53
N ARG A 160 10.93 15.77 -16.60
CA ARG A 160 9.49 15.88 -16.33
C ARG A 160 9.23 16.79 -15.14
N ILE A 161 9.11 18.09 -15.42
CA ILE A 161 8.88 19.12 -14.41
C ILE A 161 7.42 19.55 -14.46
N ALA A 162 6.63 19.08 -13.50
CA ALA A 162 5.22 19.41 -13.32
C ALA A 162 4.82 19.23 -11.85
N PRO A 163 3.81 19.92 -11.31
CA PRO A 163 3.40 19.75 -9.92
C PRO A 163 3.10 18.29 -9.52
N VAL A 164 2.60 17.48 -10.45
CA VAL A 164 2.30 16.04 -10.26
C VAL A 164 3.54 15.18 -10.02
N MET A 165 4.75 15.68 -10.32
CA MET A 165 6.00 14.93 -10.22
C MET A 165 6.36 14.44 -8.81
N PHE A 166 5.76 15.04 -7.77
CA PHE A 166 5.95 14.65 -6.37
C PHE A 166 5.11 13.44 -5.98
N VAL A 167 4.03 13.16 -6.71
CA VAL A 167 3.00 12.19 -6.33
C VAL A 167 2.80 11.08 -7.34
N GLY A 168 3.23 11.27 -8.59
CA GLY A 168 3.06 10.28 -9.64
C GLY A 168 4.23 10.16 -10.62
N TRP A 169 4.10 9.23 -11.55
CA TRP A 169 5.00 9.09 -12.70
C TRP A 169 4.17 8.77 -13.94
N PRO A 170 4.67 9.11 -15.14
CA PRO A 170 3.98 8.75 -16.38
C PRO A 170 4.09 7.24 -16.64
N VAL A 171 3.01 6.68 -17.17
CA VAL A 171 2.90 5.29 -17.62
C VAL A 171 2.18 5.30 -18.97
N ALA A 172 2.61 4.44 -19.88
CA ALA A 172 1.91 4.24 -21.14
C ALA A 172 0.54 3.59 -20.89
N VAL A 173 -0.50 4.07 -21.58
CA VAL A 173 -1.90 3.68 -21.30
C VAL A 173 -2.11 2.17 -21.43
N ASP A 174 -1.46 1.53 -22.41
CA ASP A 174 -1.46 0.08 -22.64
C ASP A 174 -1.04 -0.75 -21.41
N ARG A 175 -0.21 -0.19 -20.53
CA ARG A 175 0.26 -0.86 -19.31
C ARG A 175 -0.63 -0.66 -18.09
N LEU A 176 -1.64 0.20 -18.15
CA LEU A 176 -2.52 0.44 -17.00
C LEU A 176 -3.16 -0.84 -16.43
N PRO A 177 -3.59 -1.83 -17.24
CA PRO A 177 -4.14 -3.08 -16.70
C PRO A 177 -3.14 -3.86 -15.84
N GLU A 178 -1.83 -3.65 -16.03
CA GLU A 178 -0.76 -4.35 -15.31
C GLU A 178 -0.23 -3.55 -14.12
N ARG A 179 -0.77 -2.35 -13.86
CA ARG A 179 -0.27 -1.42 -12.83
C ARG A 179 -1.28 -1.17 -11.74
N HIS A 180 -0.76 -1.00 -10.52
CA HIS A 180 -1.52 -0.53 -9.37
C HIS A 180 -1.39 0.98 -9.23
N GLY A 181 -2.41 1.61 -8.68
CA GLY A 181 -2.42 3.04 -8.41
C GLY A 181 -3.71 3.72 -8.81
N ARG A 182 -3.68 5.04 -8.86
CA ARG A 182 -4.78 5.90 -9.31
C ARG A 182 -4.34 6.77 -10.46
N LEU A 183 -5.23 7.00 -11.41
CA LEU A 183 -5.05 7.99 -12.45
C LEU A 183 -5.02 9.40 -11.82
N LEU A 184 -4.11 10.25 -12.28
CA LEU A 184 -3.96 11.64 -11.82
C LEU A 184 -4.35 12.63 -12.91
N GLU A 185 -5.22 12.20 -13.82
CA GLU A 185 -5.66 12.97 -14.99
C GLU A 185 -7.16 12.80 -15.17
N THR A 186 -7.78 13.89 -15.59
CA THR A 186 -9.17 14.01 -16.06
C THR A 186 -9.14 14.71 -17.42
N PRO A 187 -10.27 14.78 -18.15
CA PRO A 187 -10.32 15.52 -19.41
C PRO A 187 -9.90 16.99 -19.30
N GLU A 188 -10.01 17.58 -18.09
CA GLU A 188 -9.62 18.96 -17.80
C GLU A 188 -8.11 19.12 -17.49
N GLY A 189 -7.39 18.01 -17.31
CA GLY A 189 -5.95 17.97 -17.05
C GLY A 189 -5.59 17.23 -15.76
N VAL A 190 -4.55 17.68 -15.07
CA VAL A 190 -4.02 16.99 -13.88
C VAL A 190 -4.99 17.13 -12.70
N SER A 191 -5.35 16.01 -12.08
CA SER A 191 -6.17 15.93 -10.88
C SER A 191 -5.40 15.36 -9.68
N ARG A 192 -5.94 15.62 -8.48
CA ARG A 192 -5.44 15.09 -7.19
C ARG A 192 -6.14 13.80 -6.76
N GLY A 193 -7.23 13.44 -7.44
CA GLY A 193 -8.01 12.22 -7.25
C GLY A 193 -8.54 11.76 -8.61
N GLY A 194 -8.81 10.48 -8.75
CA GLY A 194 -9.19 9.91 -10.05
C GLY A 194 -9.33 8.40 -9.98
N LEU A 195 -9.67 7.82 -11.12
CA LEU A 195 -9.96 6.40 -11.29
C LEU A 195 -8.88 5.50 -10.68
N ASP A 196 -9.30 4.66 -9.73
CA ASP A 196 -8.47 3.58 -9.23
C ASP A 196 -8.26 2.52 -10.31
N LEU A 197 -7.01 2.10 -10.54
CA LEU A 197 -6.70 1.14 -11.60
C LEU A 197 -7.25 -0.25 -11.29
N ASP A 198 -7.48 -0.60 -10.02
CA ASP A 198 -8.21 -1.82 -9.67
C ASP A 198 -9.70 -1.69 -10.04
N ALA A 199 -10.31 -0.51 -9.87
CA ALA A 199 -11.67 -0.23 -10.32
C ALA A 199 -11.80 -0.24 -11.85
N LEU A 200 -10.83 0.31 -12.58
CA LEU A 200 -10.76 0.20 -14.04
C LEU A 200 -10.76 -1.28 -14.48
N ARG A 201 -9.93 -2.11 -13.83
CA ARG A 201 -9.90 -3.56 -14.13
C ARG A 201 -11.22 -4.24 -13.79
N MET A 202 -11.87 -3.89 -12.67
CA MET A 202 -13.19 -4.42 -12.33
C MET A 202 -14.22 -4.05 -13.39
N TYR A 203 -14.25 -2.80 -13.83
CA TYR A 203 -15.15 -2.30 -14.87
C TYR A 203 -14.93 -3.02 -16.21
N LEU A 204 -13.67 -3.11 -16.67
CA LEU A 204 -13.31 -3.81 -17.90
C LEU A 204 -13.74 -5.28 -17.86
N ARG A 205 -13.51 -5.96 -16.73
CA ARG A 205 -13.96 -7.35 -16.54
C ARG A 205 -15.47 -7.47 -16.56
N TRP A 206 -16.15 -6.64 -15.78
CA TRP A 206 -17.61 -6.59 -15.71
C TRP A 206 -18.23 -6.43 -17.09
N ARG A 207 -17.66 -5.53 -17.89
CA ARG A 207 -18.09 -5.27 -19.27
C ARG A 207 -17.62 -6.30 -20.29
N GLY A 208 -16.69 -7.19 -19.92
CA GLY A 208 -16.11 -8.19 -20.82
C GLY A 208 -15.15 -7.61 -21.88
N LEU A 209 -14.51 -6.49 -21.58
CA LEU A 209 -13.64 -5.75 -22.51
C LEU A 209 -12.17 -5.78 -22.07
N SER A 210 -11.27 -5.67 -23.04
CA SER A 210 -9.90 -5.23 -22.80
C SER A 210 -9.79 -3.71 -22.89
N LEU A 211 -8.69 -3.15 -22.37
CA LEU A 211 -8.40 -1.72 -22.54
C LEU A 211 -8.17 -1.36 -24.02
N ALA A 212 -7.72 -2.31 -24.84
CA ALA A 212 -7.57 -2.10 -26.28
C ALA A 212 -8.93 -1.95 -26.97
N ASP A 213 -9.90 -2.81 -26.63
CA ASP A 213 -11.27 -2.73 -27.16
C ASP A 213 -11.92 -1.39 -26.83
N LEU A 214 -11.71 -0.92 -25.59
CA LEU A 214 -12.20 0.38 -25.12
C LEU A 214 -11.63 1.54 -25.97
N ARG A 215 -10.33 1.50 -26.30
CA ARG A 215 -9.66 2.55 -27.08
C ARG A 215 -10.01 2.51 -28.56
N GLU A 216 -10.20 1.32 -29.12
CA GLU A 216 -10.56 1.16 -30.53
C GLU A 216 -12.01 1.56 -30.80
N ASN A 217 -12.92 1.29 -29.85
CA ASN A 217 -14.36 1.46 -30.03
C ASN A 217 -14.97 2.51 -29.08
N GLY A 218 -14.17 3.41 -28.53
CA GLY A 218 -14.58 4.33 -27.46
C GLY A 218 -15.83 5.15 -27.76
N ASP A 219 -15.94 5.68 -28.99
CA ASP A 219 -17.10 6.47 -29.41
C ASP A 219 -18.41 5.67 -29.37
N THR A 220 -18.36 4.37 -29.70
CA THR A 220 -19.52 3.48 -29.66
C THR A 220 -19.80 2.98 -28.24
N LEU A 221 -18.74 2.64 -27.50
CA LEU A 221 -18.82 2.12 -26.14
C LEU A 221 -19.23 3.18 -25.10
N ARG A 222 -19.28 4.46 -25.48
CA ARG A 222 -19.91 5.51 -24.67
C ARG A 222 -21.42 5.33 -24.53
N ASP A 223 -22.09 4.72 -25.51
CA ASP A 223 -23.54 4.54 -25.52
C ASP A 223 -23.98 3.49 -24.48
N PRO A 224 -24.84 3.84 -23.51
CA PRO A 224 -25.36 2.90 -22.50
C PRO A 224 -26.09 1.68 -23.09
N ALA A 225 -26.59 1.76 -24.32
CA ALA A 225 -27.22 0.63 -25.01
C ALA A 225 -26.22 -0.51 -25.32
N THR A 226 -24.91 -0.25 -25.24
CA THR A 226 -23.85 -1.25 -25.44
C THR A 226 -23.43 -1.95 -24.15
N LEU A 227 -24.09 -1.68 -23.02
CA LEU A 227 -23.86 -2.40 -21.77
C LEU A 227 -24.37 -3.85 -21.89
N PRO A 228 -23.65 -4.84 -21.33
CA PRO A 228 -24.10 -6.22 -21.37
C PRO A 228 -25.39 -6.41 -20.57
N GLU A 229 -26.36 -7.15 -21.12
CA GLU A 229 -27.59 -7.52 -20.40
C GLU A 229 -27.28 -8.42 -19.19
N GLU A 230 -26.27 -9.28 -19.33
CA GLU A 230 -25.74 -10.14 -18.26
C GLU A 230 -24.23 -9.87 -18.11
N PRO A 231 -23.81 -8.95 -17.21
CA PRO A 231 -22.41 -8.64 -16.99
C PRO A 231 -21.61 -9.78 -16.39
N ASN A 232 -20.30 -9.77 -16.62
CA ASN A 232 -19.38 -10.71 -15.98
C ASN A 232 -19.13 -10.35 -14.52
N PRO A 233 -18.71 -11.32 -13.68
CA PRO A 233 -18.26 -11.00 -12.33
C PRO A 233 -17.08 -10.02 -12.34
N PRO A 234 -17.16 -8.86 -11.64
CA PRO A 234 -16.12 -7.82 -11.68
C PRO A 234 -14.79 -8.27 -11.06
N THR A 235 -14.81 -9.34 -10.25
CA THR A 235 -13.70 -9.77 -9.37
C THR A 235 -13.26 -8.62 -8.42
N ASP A 236 -12.09 -8.74 -7.81
CA ASP A 236 -11.52 -7.69 -6.96
C ASP A 236 -10.53 -6.78 -7.71
N GLY A 237 -10.49 -6.83 -9.05
CA GLY A 237 -9.57 -6.00 -9.82
C GLY A 237 -8.09 -6.41 -9.74
N ALA A 238 -7.70 -7.51 -9.08
CA ALA A 238 -6.29 -7.92 -9.02
C ALA A 238 -5.69 -8.19 -10.42
N VAL A 239 -4.45 -7.77 -10.67
CA VAL A 239 -3.74 -7.98 -11.95
C VAL A 239 -3.68 -9.46 -12.36
N THR A 240 -3.55 -10.38 -11.40
CA THR A 240 -3.41 -11.83 -11.66
C THR A 240 -4.73 -12.59 -11.71
N ALA A 241 -5.88 -11.94 -11.50
CA ALA A 241 -7.15 -12.65 -11.58
C ALA A 241 -7.43 -13.03 -13.04
N GLU A 242 -7.74 -14.31 -13.25
CA GLU A 242 -8.09 -14.84 -14.57
C GLU A 242 -9.32 -14.09 -15.12
N VAL A 243 -9.19 -13.58 -16.34
CA VAL A 243 -10.35 -13.18 -17.14
C VAL A 243 -11.04 -14.48 -17.52
N ARG A 244 -12.16 -14.81 -16.88
CA ARG A 244 -13.06 -15.80 -17.47
C ARG A 244 -13.67 -15.14 -18.69
N SER A 245 -13.04 -15.31 -19.84
CA SER A 245 -13.77 -15.29 -21.10
C SER A 245 -14.18 -16.73 -21.35
N ASP A 246 -15.44 -17.01 -21.12
CA ASP A 246 -16.11 -18.24 -21.48
C ASP A 246 -16.27 -18.30 -23.00
N GLY A 247 -15.15 -18.33 -23.72
CA GLY A 247 -15.07 -18.71 -25.14
C GLY A 247 -16.04 -17.99 -26.08
N GLY A 248 -16.53 -16.81 -25.72
CA GLY A 248 -17.43 -16.00 -26.52
C GLY A 248 -16.66 -15.37 -27.68
N SER A 249 -16.76 -16.02 -28.84
CA SER A 249 -16.45 -15.47 -30.15
C SER A 249 -16.93 -14.03 -30.30
N ASP A 250 -16.10 -13.19 -30.93
CA ASP A 250 -16.43 -11.89 -31.54
C ASP A 250 -17.65 -11.21 -30.92
N ALA A 251 -17.41 -10.25 -30.01
CA ALA A 251 -18.40 -9.25 -29.64
C ALA A 251 -18.88 -8.57 -30.93
N THR A 252 -19.87 -9.19 -31.56
CA THR A 252 -20.48 -8.72 -32.78
C THR A 252 -21.43 -7.66 -32.28
N PHE A 253 -20.90 -6.45 -32.10
CA PHE A 253 -21.71 -5.28 -31.83
C PHE A 253 -22.71 -5.21 -32.99
N ALA A 254 -23.98 -5.51 -32.72
CA ALA A 254 -25.05 -5.21 -33.63
C ALA A 254 -25.16 -3.68 -33.66
N ALA A 255 -24.28 -3.06 -34.45
CA ALA A 255 -24.29 -1.65 -34.74
C ALA A 255 -25.52 -1.38 -35.62
N GLU A 256 -26.71 -1.32 -35.01
CA GLU A 256 -27.77 -0.51 -35.59
C GLU A 256 -27.25 0.92 -35.61
N THR A 257 -26.96 1.40 -36.82
CA THR A 257 -26.36 2.70 -37.05
C THR A 257 -27.39 3.79 -36.74
N SER A 258 -27.54 4.15 -35.48
CA SER A 258 -28.17 5.40 -35.07
C SER A 258 -27.21 6.53 -35.43
N ALA A 259 -27.49 7.14 -36.58
CA ALA A 259 -26.76 8.30 -37.07
C ALA A 259 -26.80 9.45 -36.05
N GLY A 260 -25.61 9.92 -35.66
CA GLY A 260 -25.33 11.28 -35.20
C GLY A 260 -26.06 11.75 -33.95
N SER A 261 -25.41 11.64 -32.81
CA SER A 261 -25.67 12.47 -31.63
C SER A 261 -24.34 13.09 -31.21
N ASP A 262 -24.18 14.37 -31.51
CA ASP A 262 -23.07 15.17 -31.00
C ASP A 262 -23.05 15.13 -29.46
N GLY A 263 -22.02 14.50 -28.91
CA GLY A 263 -21.21 15.02 -27.80
C GLY A 263 -21.74 15.00 -26.36
N ASP A 264 -23.02 15.25 -26.07
CA ASP A 264 -23.46 15.61 -24.69
C ASP A 264 -24.77 14.91 -24.22
N GLY A 265 -25.14 13.78 -24.83
CA GLY A 265 -26.54 13.30 -24.82
C GLY A 265 -26.92 12.10 -23.93
N TYR A 266 -26.01 11.53 -23.14
CA TYR A 266 -26.32 10.34 -22.33
C TYR A 266 -26.36 10.69 -20.83
N ASP A 267 -27.34 10.12 -20.11
CA ASP A 267 -27.44 10.30 -18.66
C ASP A 267 -26.30 9.58 -17.90
N ASP A 268 -25.85 8.42 -18.40
CA ASP A 268 -24.72 7.66 -17.85
C ASP A 268 -23.78 7.15 -18.96
N PRO A 269 -23.02 8.05 -19.62
CA PRO A 269 -22.05 7.62 -20.62
C PRO A 269 -21.03 6.69 -19.96
N TRP A 270 -20.68 5.63 -20.69
CA TRP A 270 -19.88 4.48 -20.23
C TRP A 270 -20.55 3.54 -19.23
N GLY A 271 -21.74 3.83 -18.71
CA GLY A 271 -22.40 2.96 -17.73
C GLY A 271 -21.70 2.93 -16.37
N ALA A 272 -21.13 4.04 -15.93
CA ALA A 272 -20.39 4.13 -14.67
C ALA A 272 -21.31 3.94 -13.46
N ASP A 273 -22.49 4.58 -13.49
CA ASP A 273 -23.52 4.42 -12.46
C ASP A 273 -24.09 2.99 -12.48
N ALA A 274 -24.35 2.44 -13.68
CA ALA A 274 -24.82 1.07 -13.84
C ALA A 274 -23.85 0.03 -13.25
N PHE A 275 -22.56 0.16 -13.57
CA PHE A 275 -21.51 -0.71 -13.01
C PHE A 275 -21.45 -0.63 -11.49
N LEU A 276 -21.38 0.58 -10.93
CA LEU A 276 -21.22 0.77 -9.48
C LEU A 276 -22.46 0.34 -8.69
N ALA A 277 -23.65 0.36 -9.31
CA ALA A 277 -24.88 -0.16 -8.71
C ALA A 277 -24.96 -1.69 -8.72
N ASP A 278 -24.32 -2.35 -9.68
CA ASP A 278 -24.38 -3.81 -9.86
C ASP A 278 -23.39 -4.56 -8.93
N ILE A 279 -22.24 -3.97 -8.62
CA ILE A 279 -21.20 -4.65 -7.83
C ILE A 279 -21.52 -4.74 -6.34
N GLU A 280 -21.10 -5.84 -5.71
CA GLU A 280 -21.12 -5.95 -4.25
C GLU A 280 -20.00 -5.10 -3.63
N GLY A 281 -20.38 -4.05 -2.88
CA GLY A 281 -19.44 -3.20 -2.14
C GLY A 281 -19.09 -1.91 -2.87
N SER A 282 -17.80 -1.55 -2.90
CA SER A 282 -17.34 -0.35 -3.61
C SER A 282 -16.13 -0.70 -4.47
N ALA A 283 -16.00 -0.05 -5.62
CA ALA A 283 -14.83 -0.16 -6.47
C ALA A 283 -13.67 0.70 -5.91
N TYR A 284 -13.17 0.32 -4.72
CA TYR A 284 -12.08 1.03 -4.03
C TYR A 284 -12.40 2.51 -3.74
N GLY A 285 -13.67 2.80 -3.45
CA GLY A 285 -14.16 4.16 -3.21
C GLY A 285 -14.23 5.06 -4.45
N THR A 286 -14.04 4.50 -5.66
CA THR A 286 -14.18 5.23 -6.93
C THR A 286 -15.63 5.69 -7.12
N THR A 287 -15.84 6.97 -7.41
CA THR A 287 -17.17 7.52 -7.70
C THR A 287 -17.55 7.34 -9.18
N PRO A 288 -18.85 7.45 -9.55
CA PRO A 288 -19.27 7.41 -10.96
C PRO A 288 -18.53 8.45 -11.81
N GLU A 289 -18.33 9.66 -11.27
CA GLU A 289 -17.61 10.73 -11.96
C GLU A 289 -16.14 10.38 -12.17
N GLU A 290 -15.45 9.90 -11.13
CA GLU A 290 -14.04 9.48 -11.24
C GLU A 290 -13.86 8.36 -12.27
N LEU A 291 -14.79 7.40 -12.33
CA LEU A 291 -14.77 6.33 -13.31
C LEU A 291 -15.01 6.87 -14.72
N ARG A 292 -16.03 7.69 -14.92
CA ARG A 292 -16.37 8.28 -16.22
C ARG A 292 -15.21 9.12 -16.76
N GLU A 293 -14.71 10.07 -15.97
CA GLU A 293 -13.58 10.92 -16.37
C GLU A 293 -12.31 10.10 -16.64
N GLY A 294 -12.06 9.06 -15.84
CA GLY A 294 -10.94 8.17 -16.08
C GLY A 294 -11.07 7.38 -17.38
N LEU A 295 -12.28 6.88 -17.68
CA LEU A 295 -12.58 6.18 -18.95
C LEU A 295 -12.39 7.10 -20.15
N GLU A 296 -12.82 8.36 -20.06
CA GLU A 296 -12.58 9.37 -21.10
C GLU A 296 -11.09 9.55 -21.42
N VAL A 297 -10.28 9.75 -20.39
CA VAL A 297 -8.84 9.94 -20.55
C VAL A 297 -8.17 8.71 -21.17
N VAL A 298 -8.50 7.51 -20.68
CA VAL A 298 -7.83 6.29 -21.17
C VAL A 298 -8.37 5.80 -22.52
N ALA A 299 -9.58 6.20 -22.91
CA ALA A 299 -10.17 5.88 -24.22
C ALA A 299 -9.66 6.82 -25.32
N ASP A 300 -9.25 8.06 -25.00
CA ASP A 300 -8.75 9.02 -25.99
C ASP A 300 -7.56 8.47 -26.80
N PRO A 301 -7.70 8.31 -28.14
CA PRO A 301 -6.62 7.85 -29.01
C PRO A 301 -5.37 8.75 -28.97
N GLY A 302 -5.53 10.05 -28.70
CA GLY A 302 -4.43 11.00 -28.58
C GLY A 302 -3.62 10.86 -27.28
N THR A 303 -4.17 10.17 -26.29
CA THR A 303 -3.52 9.95 -25.00
C THR A 303 -2.72 8.66 -25.02
N GLU A 304 -1.39 8.76 -25.21
CA GLU A 304 -0.47 7.61 -25.16
C GLU A 304 0.10 7.35 -23.77
N THR A 305 0.22 8.41 -22.96
CA THR A 305 0.84 8.35 -21.63
C THR A 305 0.03 9.15 -20.62
N VAL A 306 -0.15 8.59 -19.43
CA VAL A 306 -0.87 9.21 -18.32
C VAL A 306 -0.07 9.17 -17.03
N TRP A 307 -0.28 10.13 -16.15
CA TRP A 307 0.27 10.15 -14.80
C TRP A 307 -0.55 9.26 -13.87
N ILE A 308 0.15 8.36 -13.17
CA ILE A 308 -0.46 7.56 -12.10
C ILE A 308 0.22 7.84 -10.77
N SER A 309 -0.56 7.87 -9.70
CA SER A 309 -0.05 7.74 -8.33
C SER A 309 0.01 6.26 -8.00
N PRO A 310 1.19 5.68 -7.69
CA PRO A 310 1.28 4.28 -7.29
C PRO A 310 0.60 3.97 -5.95
N GLY A 311 0.25 4.98 -5.15
CA GLY A 311 0.02 4.87 -3.71
C GLY A 311 1.34 4.61 -2.97
N THR A 312 1.55 5.16 -1.77
CA THR A 312 2.75 4.82 -1.00
C THR A 312 2.56 3.48 -0.29
N PRO A 313 3.37 2.43 -0.60
CA PRO A 313 3.33 1.17 0.13
C PRO A 313 3.68 1.42 1.59
N PHE A 314 2.71 1.24 2.49
CA PHE A 314 2.87 1.55 3.91
C PHE A 314 3.94 0.67 4.56
N LEU A 315 4.09 -0.58 4.10
CA LEU A 315 4.98 -1.55 4.71
C LEU A 315 6.45 -1.32 4.34
N VAL A 316 6.71 -0.59 3.24
CA VAL A 316 8.07 -0.24 2.82
C VAL A 316 8.73 0.77 3.78
N PRO A 317 8.15 1.95 4.08
CA PRO A 317 8.65 2.83 5.12
C PRO A 317 8.77 2.16 6.48
N VAL A 318 7.81 1.30 6.86
CA VAL A 318 7.86 0.57 8.13
C VAL A 318 9.04 -0.39 8.17
N PHE A 319 9.28 -1.16 7.11
CA PHE A 319 10.44 -2.04 7.02
C PHE A 319 11.76 -1.26 7.03
N LEU A 320 11.86 -0.19 6.24
CA LEU A 320 13.05 0.67 6.24
C LEU A 320 13.27 1.33 7.62
N GLY A 321 12.19 1.75 8.28
CA GLY A 321 12.21 2.27 9.64
C GLY A 321 12.68 1.23 10.68
N LEU A 322 12.30 -0.04 10.51
CA LEU A 322 12.81 -1.16 11.31
C LEU A 322 14.30 -1.39 11.08
N VAL A 323 14.74 -1.44 9.84
CA VAL A 323 16.17 -1.61 9.49
C VAL A 323 16.99 -0.49 10.09
N VAL A 324 16.61 0.77 9.84
CA VAL A 324 17.28 1.93 10.42
C VAL A 324 17.25 1.89 11.95
N GLY A 325 16.10 1.53 12.53
CA GLY A 325 15.93 1.36 13.97
C GLY A 325 16.91 0.35 14.55
N LEU A 326 17.15 -0.77 13.89
CA LEU A 326 18.03 -1.82 14.40
C LEU A 326 19.53 -1.47 14.28
N PHE A 327 19.93 -0.77 13.22
CA PHE A 327 21.34 -0.43 12.99
C PHE A 327 21.76 0.90 13.61
N TYR A 328 20.91 1.92 13.50
CA TYR A 328 21.18 3.26 14.00
C TYR A 328 20.43 3.54 15.29
N GLY A 329 19.12 3.24 15.32
CA GLY A 329 18.22 3.65 16.39
C GLY A 329 17.28 4.75 15.92
N ASP A 330 17.02 5.75 16.76
CA ASP A 330 16.08 6.82 16.42
C ASP A 330 16.76 7.90 15.59
N LEU A 331 16.35 8.07 14.33
CA LEU A 331 16.92 9.09 13.44
C LEU A 331 16.62 10.51 13.91
N LEU A 332 15.42 10.75 14.45
CA LEU A 332 14.98 12.09 14.80
C LEU A 332 15.71 12.55 16.06
N LEU A 333 15.67 11.73 17.10
CA LEU A 333 16.29 12.08 18.38
C LEU A 333 17.79 11.90 18.33
N GLY A 334 18.31 10.88 17.65
CA GLY A 334 19.75 10.64 17.53
C GLY A 334 20.50 11.63 16.64
N THR A 335 19.82 12.51 15.90
CA THR A 335 20.47 13.60 15.14
C THR A 335 20.29 14.98 15.78
N VAL A 336 19.39 15.10 16.76
CA VAL A 336 19.05 16.36 17.45
C VAL A 336 19.63 16.42 18.86
N LEU A 337 19.80 15.28 19.53
CA LEU A 337 20.42 15.12 20.86
C LEU A 337 21.91 14.80 20.73
#